data_AF-A0A3Q7IBP2-F1
#
_entry.id   AF-A0A3Q7IBP2-F1
#
_cell.length_a   1.000
_cell.length_b   1.000
_cell.length_c   1.000
_cell.angle_alpha   90.00
_cell.angle_beta   90.00
_cell.angle_gamma   90.00
#
_symmetry.space_group_name_H-M   'P 1'
#
loop_
_entity.id
_entity.type
_entity.pdbx_description
1 polymer ?
#
loop_
_entity_poly.entity_id
_entity_poly.type
_entity_poly.pdbx_seq_one_letter_code
_entity_poly.pdbx_strand_id
1 'polypeptide(L)'
;MFTINPNASDYFYNISTGIEIQSYPRTPLWNKSTDCCSRDGVHCDEMTGQVIALNLRCSELRGMLHSNSSLFQLSNLKRLDLSNNDFTGSLISPKFGEFSNLTHLVLSDFKFYRSYPF
;
A
#
# COMPACT_ATOMS: atom_id res chain seq x y z
N MET A 1 3.80 6.35 -12.22
CA MET A 1 4.36 6.38 -10.85
C MET A 1 3.28 6.96 -9.96
N PHE A 2 2.86 6.29 -8.89
CA PHE A 2 1.85 6.85 -7.99
C PHE A 2 2.43 8.04 -7.23
N THR A 3 1.61 9.05 -6.98
CA THR A 3 2.02 10.23 -6.21
C THR A 3 1.64 10.04 -4.75
N ILE A 4 2.58 10.39 -3.88
CA ILE A 4 2.41 10.40 -2.43
C ILE A 4 2.28 11.87 -2.04
N ASN A 5 1.22 12.22 -1.32
CA ASN A 5 1.18 13.52 -0.65
C ASN A 5 1.81 13.35 0.74
N PRO A 6 3.05 13.80 0.98
CA PRO A 6 3.76 13.56 2.23
C PRO A 6 3.13 14.26 3.44
N ASN A 7 2.25 15.24 3.21
CA ASN A 7 1.60 16.04 4.25
C ASN A 7 0.13 15.69 4.45
N ALA A 8 -0.40 14.75 3.67
CA ALA A 8 -1.80 14.39 3.81
C ALA A 8 -1.95 13.37 4.94
N SER A 9 -2.80 13.73 5.90
CA SER A 9 -3.31 12.81 6.90
C SER A 9 -4.81 12.98 6.94
N ASP A 10 -5.52 11.88 6.96
CA ASP A 10 -6.98 11.83 7.03
C ASP A 10 -7.39 10.71 7.99
N TYR A 11 -8.66 10.68 8.36
CA TYR A 11 -9.23 9.55 9.09
C TYR A 11 -10.29 8.88 8.23
N PHE A 12 -10.15 7.56 8.08
CA PHE A 12 -11.17 6.73 7.47
C PHE A 12 -12.03 6.12 8.57
N TYR A 13 -13.34 6.35 8.50
CA TYR A 13 -14.25 5.70 9.44
C TYR A 13 -14.80 4.40 8.86
N ASN A 14 -14.54 3.30 9.54
CA ASN A 14 -15.09 2.00 9.18
C ASN A 14 -16.49 1.80 9.79
N ILE A 15 -17.53 1.84 8.95
CA ILE A 15 -18.91 1.62 9.40
C ILE A 15 -19.22 0.22 9.92
N SER A 16 -18.49 -0.81 9.47
CA SER A 16 -18.76 -2.18 9.88
C SER A 16 -18.13 -2.50 11.24
N THR A 17 -17.04 -1.83 11.58
CA THR A 17 -16.31 -2.06 12.84
C THR A 17 -16.44 -0.91 13.83
N GLY A 18 -16.93 0.26 13.41
CA GLY A 18 -16.99 1.48 14.22
C GLY A 18 -15.62 2.08 14.58
N ILE A 19 -14.58 1.76 13.81
CA ILE A 19 -13.19 2.15 14.10
C ILE A 19 -12.75 3.27 13.16
N GLU A 20 -12.12 4.30 13.72
CA GLU A 20 -11.35 5.29 12.97
C GLU A 20 -9.95 4.75 12.66
N ILE A 21 -9.60 4.75 11.38
CA ILE A 21 -8.30 4.32 10.89
C ILE A 21 -7.59 5.56 10.40
N GLN A 22 -6.47 5.89 11.05
CA GLN A 22 -5.62 6.96 10.58
C GLN A 22 -5.02 6.59 9.23
N SER A 23 -5.23 7.50 8.28
CA SER A 23 -4.59 7.53 6.99
C SER A 23 -3.41 8.47 7.06
N TYR A 24 -2.25 7.99 6.64
CA TYR A 24 -1.04 8.79 6.52
C TYR A 24 -0.12 8.12 5.52
N PRO A 25 0.79 8.88 4.90
CA PRO A 25 1.64 8.34 3.85
C PRO A 25 2.72 7.52 4.56
N ARG A 26 2.78 6.20 4.31
CA ARG A 26 3.81 5.31 4.91
C ARG A 26 5.17 5.36 4.21
N THR A 27 5.17 5.83 2.96
CA THR A 27 6.31 5.92 2.08
C THR A 27 7.20 7.18 2.15
N PRO A 28 6.84 8.33 2.78
CA PRO A 28 7.67 9.53 2.78
C PRO A 28 8.93 9.38 3.64
N LEU A 29 8.95 8.39 4.55
CA LEU A 29 10.14 8.05 5.31
C LEU A 29 11.09 7.11 4.54
N TRP A 30 10.70 6.58 3.37
CA TRP A 30 11.49 5.61 2.61
C TRP A 30 12.65 6.27 1.85
N ASN A 31 13.64 6.77 2.59
CA ASN A 31 14.92 7.22 2.03
C ASN A 31 15.78 6.03 1.57
N LYS A 32 16.72 6.27 0.65
CA LYS A 32 17.64 5.22 0.15
C LYS A 32 18.72 4.79 1.17
N SER A 33 18.87 5.52 2.28
CA SER A 33 19.96 5.39 3.24
C SER A 33 19.61 4.53 4.46
N THR A 34 18.35 4.12 4.64
CA THR A 34 17.91 3.28 5.76
C THR A 34 17.44 1.93 5.23
N ASP A 35 17.71 0.90 6.02
CA ASP A 35 17.34 -0.48 5.68
C ASP A 35 15.83 -0.59 5.39
N CYS A 36 15.49 -1.24 4.28
CA CYS A 36 14.12 -1.33 3.80
C CYS A 36 13.22 -2.15 4.74
N CYS A 37 13.79 -3.08 5.50
CA CYS A 37 13.04 -3.93 6.42
C CYS A 37 12.64 -3.22 7.72
N SER A 38 13.24 -2.05 8.00
CA SER A 38 12.88 -1.20 9.14
C SER A 38 11.69 -0.26 8.86
N ARG A 39 11.11 -0.31 7.65
CA ARG A 39 10.07 0.62 7.22
C ARG A 39 8.69 0.18 7.68
N ASP A 40 7.87 1.15 8.07
CA ASP A 40 6.46 0.91 8.35
C ASP A 40 5.77 0.33 7.10
N GLY A 41 4.97 -0.72 7.33
CA GLY A 41 4.31 -1.48 6.29
C GLY A 41 5.21 -2.42 5.48
N VAL A 42 6.51 -2.57 5.77
CA VAL A 42 7.40 -3.54 5.10
C VAL A 42 7.72 -4.68 6.06
N HIS A 43 7.60 -5.91 5.57
CA HIS A 43 8.05 -7.09 6.31
C HIS A 43 8.95 -7.95 5.42
N CYS A 44 10.12 -8.27 5.95
CA CYS A 44 11.15 -9.04 5.28
C CYS A 44 11.27 -10.44 5.87
N ASP A 45 11.71 -11.37 5.05
CA ASP A 45 12.15 -12.69 5.47
C ASP A 45 13.43 -12.57 6.31
N GLU A 46 13.42 -13.14 7.52
CA GLU A 46 14.50 -12.97 8.50
C GLU A 46 15.83 -13.62 8.05
N MET A 47 15.77 -14.64 7.20
CA MET A 47 16.96 -15.36 6.73
C MET A 47 17.59 -14.71 5.50
N THR A 48 16.76 -14.25 4.56
CA THR A 48 17.21 -13.75 3.26
C THR A 48 17.23 -12.22 3.16
N GLY A 49 16.57 -11.52 4.08
CA GLY A 49 16.38 -10.07 4.05
C GLY A 49 15.48 -9.58 2.92
N GLN A 50 14.79 -10.48 2.21
CA GLN A 50 13.93 -10.12 1.08
C GLN A 50 12.56 -9.66 1.56
N VAL A 51 12.00 -8.63 0.91
CA VAL A 51 10.65 -8.15 1.21
C VAL A 51 9.62 -9.21 0.80
N ILE A 52 8.89 -9.74 1.78
CA ILE A 52 7.86 -10.78 1.59
C ILE A 52 6.44 -10.27 1.86
N ALA A 53 6.28 -9.14 2.55
CA ALA A 53 4.97 -8.51 2.67
C ALA A 53 5.06 -6.99 2.65
N LEU A 54 4.08 -6.39 1.98
CA LEU A 54 3.95 -4.95 1.82
C LEU A 54 2.53 -4.52 2.15
N ASN A 55 2.38 -3.67 3.16
CA ASN A 55 1.12 -3.10 3.63
C ASN A 55 1.11 -1.58 3.43
N LEU A 56 0.48 -1.15 2.35
CA LEU A 56 0.26 0.26 2.03
C LEU A 56 -1.22 0.64 2.20
N ARG A 57 -1.97 -0.06 3.06
CA ARG A 57 -3.35 0.28 3.35
C ARG A 57 -3.50 1.68 3.93
N CYS A 58 -4.47 2.49 3.48
CA CYS A 58 -4.67 3.86 3.99
C CYS A 58 -3.39 4.71 3.90
N SER A 59 -2.61 4.58 2.81
CA SER A 59 -1.32 5.27 2.63
C SER A 59 -1.41 6.51 1.75
N GLU A 60 -2.62 6.99 1.48
CA GLU A 60 -2.88 8.18 0.66
C GLU A 60 -2.25 8.13 -0.73
N LEU A 61 -2.08 6.92 -1.26
CA LEU A 61 -1.57 6.72 -2.60
C LEU A 61 -2.66 7.16 -3.58
N ARG A 62 -2.29 8.06 -4.49
CA ARG A 62 -3.19 8.57 -5.54
C ARG A 62 -2.65 8.25 -6.93
N GLY A 63 -3.57 8.07 -7.87
CA GLY A 63 -3.30 7.94 -9.30
C GLY A 63 -3.23 6.51 -9.81
N MET A 64 -2.61 6.29 -10.98
CA MET A 64 -2.61 4.98 -11.63
C MET A 64 -1.41 4.12 -11.23
N LEU A 65 -1.67 2.84 -10.94
CA LEU A 65 -0.63 1.84 -10.75
C LEU A 65 -0.21 1.26 -12.11
N HIS A 66 0.78 1.88 -12.73
CA HIS A 66 1.31 1.44 -14.02
C HIS A 66 2.05 0.11 -13.93
N SER A 67 1.99 -0.69 -15.00
CA SER A 67 2.68 -1.98 -15.14
C SER A 67 4.21 -1.91 -15.02
N ASN A 68 4.82 -0.73 -15.18
CA ASN A 68 6.25 -0.49 -15.01
C ASN A 68 6.62 -0.01 -13.59
N SER A 69 5.69 -0.06 -12.64
CA SER A 69 5.95 0.28 -11.24
C SER A 69 7.02 -0.64 -10.64
N SER A 70 7.91 -0.08 -9.83
CA SER A 70 8.92 -0.84 -9.08
C SER A 70 8.31 -1.86 -8.10
N LEU A 71 7.03 -1.70 -7.76
CA LEU A 71 6.26 -2.71 -7.01
C LEU A 71 6.38 -4.10 -7.64
N PHE A 72 6.32 -4.20 -8.97
CA PHE A 72 6.38 -5.47 -9.70
C PHE A 72 7.78 -6.08 -9.76
N GLN A 73 8.81 -5.41 -9.23
CA GLN A 73 10.16 -5.95 -9.08
C GLN A 73 10.32 -6.79 -7.80
N LEU A 74 9.34 -6.73 -6.87
CA LEU A 74 9.34 -7.49 -5.62
C LEU A 74 8.88 -8.93 -5.85
N SER A 75 9.64 -9.73 -6.59
CA SER A 75 9.24 -11.09 -7.01
C SER A 75 9.02 -12.09 -5.86
N ASN A 76 9.58 -11.82 -4.68
CA ASN A 76 9.42 -12.67 -3.49
C ASN A 76 8.22 -12.29 -2.62
N LEU A 77 7.42 -11.32 -3.06
CA LEU A 77 6.27 -10.84 -2.32
C LEU A 77 5.20 -11.94 -2.15
N LYS A 78 4.87 -12.24 -0.90
CA LYS A 78 3.83 -13.19 -0.51
C LYS A 78 2.51 -12.51 -0.16
N ARG A 79 2.57 -11.29 0.38
CA ARG A 79 1.38 -10.51 0.75
C ARG A 79 1.47 -9.07 0.28
N LEU A 80 0.41 -8.57 -0.33
CA LEU A 80 0.27 -7.18 -0.77
C LEU A 80 -1.08 -6.63 -0.38
N ASP A 81 -1.08 -5.56 0.42
CA ASP A 81 -2.28 -4.80 0.78
C ASP A 81 -2.16 -3.37 0.25
N LEU A 82 -3.02 -3.04 -0.71
CA LEU A 82 -3.17 -1.73 -1.33
C LEU A 82 -4.56 -1.13 -1.06
N SER A 83 -5.36 -1.73 -0.15
CA SER A 83 -6.71 -1.27 0.16
C SER A 83 -6.74 0.17 0.68
N ASN A 84 -7.90 0.83 0.61
CA ASN A 84 -8.07 2.19 1.15
C ASN A 84 -7.12 3.24 0.55
N ASN A 85 -6.75 3.09 -0.72
CA ASN A 85 -6.01 4.09 -1.47
C ASN A 85 -6.83 4.56 -2.67
N ASP A 86 -6.50 5.74 -3.19
CA ASP A 86 -7.21 6.35 -4.30
C ASP A 86 -6.54 6.00 -5.62
N PHE A 87 -6.73 4.75 -6.05
CA PHE A 87 -6.32 4.27 -7.37
C PHE A 87 -7.41 4.48 -8.43
N THR A 88 -8.25 5.52 -8.29
CA THR A 88 -9.33 5.82 -9.24
C THR A 88 -8.78 5.90 -10.68
N GLY A 89 -9.42 5.18 -11.59
CA GLY A 89 -8.99 5.06 -12.99
C GLY A 89 -7.84 4.08 -13.24
N SER A 90 -7.26 3.45 -12.23
CA SER A 90 -6.29 2.37 -12.43
C SER A 90 -6.99 1.10 -12.90
N LEU A 91 -6.60 0.59 -14.06
CA LEU A 91 -6.90 -0.79 -14.42
C LEU A 91 -6.08 -1.72 -13.51
N ILE A 92 -6.67 -2.84 -13.09
CA ILE A 92 -5.92 -3.90 -12.41
C ILE A 92 -4.86 -4.39 -13.42
N SER A 93 -3.60 -4.11 -13.12
CA SER A 93 -2.50 -4.47 -14.02
C SER A 93 -2.36 -6.00 -14.09
N PRO A 94 -2.29 -6.61 -15.29
CA PRO A 94 -2.06 -8.06 -15.40
C PRO A 94 -0.74 -8.51 -14.78
N LYS A 95 0.20 -7.56 -14.55
CA LYS A 95 1.45 -7.78 -13.80
C LYS A 95 1.24 -8.35 -12.40
N PHE A 96 0.07 -8.18 -11.77
CA PHE A 96 -0.21 -8.85 -10.51
C PHE A 96 -0.15 -10.39 -10.62
N GLY A 97 -0.45 -10.95 -11.80
CA GLY A 97 -0.30 -12.38 -12.08
C GLY A 97 1.14 -12.84 -12.26
N GLU A 98 2.11 -11.92 -12.37
CA GLU A 98 3.54 -12.27 -12.47
C GLU A 98 4.19 -12.51 -11.10
N PHE A 99 3.52 -12.16 -9.99
CA PHE A 99 4.01 -12.51 -8.66
C PHE A 99 3.79 -14.00 -8.38
N SER A 100 4.80 -14.81 -8.71
CA SER A 100 4.76 -16.26 -8.54
C SER A 100 4.57 -16.73 -7.10
N ASN A 101 4.98 -15.92 -6.12
CA ASN A 101 4.91 -16.24 -4.69
C ASN A 101 3.74 -15.58 -3.95
N LEU A 102 2.92 -14.78 -4.64
CA LEU A 102 1.85 -14.01 -3.99
C LEU A 102 0.71 -14.93 -3.59
N THR A 103 0.39 -14.90 -2.31
CA THR A 103 -0.69 -15.71 -1.72
C THR A 103 -1.84 -14.84 -1.22
N HIS A 104 -1.58 -13.56 -0.94
CA HIS A 104 -2.58 -12.62 -0.45
C HIS A 104 -2.46 -11.31 -1.21
N LEU A 105 -3.53 -10.92 -1.90
CA LEU A 105 -3.64 -9.64 -2.61
C LEU A 105 -4.93 -8.96 -2.18
N VAL A 106 -4.82 -7.75 -1.61
CA VAL A 106 -5.95 -6.94 -1.20
C VAL A 106 -5.91 -5.61 -1.96
N LEU A 107 -6.89 -5.42 -2.86
CA LEU A 107 -7.06 -4.21 -3.67
C LEU A 107 -8.36 -3.45 -3.33
N SER A 108 -9.21 -4.01 -2.47
CA SER A 108 -10.55 -3.51 -2.24
C SER A 108 -10.54 -2.12 -1.62
N ASP A 109 -11.30 -1.22 -2.21
CA ASP A 109 -11.78 -0.03 -1.53
C ASP A 109 -13.04 -0.46 -0.77
N PHE A 110 -13.01 -0.50 0.58
CA PHE A 110 -14.31 -0.58 1.24
C PHE A 110 -15.00 0.79 1.12
N LYS A 111 -16.33 0.81 1.17
CA LYS A 111 -17.09 2.07 1.18
C LYS A 111 -16.83 2.81 2.50
N PHE A 112 -15.68 3.45 2.62
CA PHE A 112 -15.33 4.33 3.73
C PHE A 112 -15.68 5.75 3.30
N TYR A 113 -16.42 6.47 4.13
CA TYR A 113 -16.47 7.91 3.99
C TYR A 113 -15.17 8.48 4.57
N ARG A 114 -14.58 9.47 3.89
CA ARG A 114 -13.68 10.40 4.57
C ARG A 114 -14.53 11.08 5.64
N SER A 115 -14.13 10.95 6.91
CA SER A 115 -14.76 11.78 7.95
C SER A 115 -14.35 13.21 7.66
N TYR A 116 -15.27 14.03 7.17
CA TYR A 116 -15.04 15.46 7.12
C TYR A 116 -14.80 15.94 8.55
N PRO A 117 -13.73 16.70 8.83
CA PRO A 117 -13.57 17.31 10.13
C PRO A 117 -14.72 18.30 10.32
N PHE A 118 -15.50 18.12 11.38
CA PHE A 118 -16.38 19.16 11.92
C PHE A 118 -15.54 20.21 12.64
#